data_AF-A0A6J4URE0-F1
#
_entry.id   AF-A0A6J4URE0-F1
#
_cell.length_a   1.000
_cell.length_b   1.000
_cell.length_c   1.000
_cell.angle_alpha   90.00
_cell.angle_beta   90.00
_cell.angle_gamma   90.00
#
_symmetry.space_group_name_H-M   'P 1'
#
loop_
_entity.id
_entity.type
_entity.pdbx_description
1 polymer ?
#
loop_
_entity_poly.entity_id
_entity_poly.type
_entity_poly.pdbx_seq_one_letter_code
_entity_poly.pdbx_strand_id
1 'polypeptide(L)'
;MRDAPKPFSSEWINAPAATRVRPRRLPRRSHHWLIAFFAKLPGERGLTFLVVLVLVFSSFWFAGPRGEAHVRSGSRVVADVPAAPRLTFGEPEPTARANISTEALTVNTAGNAGGEQDAVAPQLKLEPEAAEEEASTPNGLLPKNRILAFYGFPGNPDMGILGEYDMDRLLEELRKQAAEYEEADPSHPVLLAFEVIASVAQKDPQADGSYLQDTPSDVLDQYADFTRENGLLLFLDVQIGYRTVENEIKGLKPWLSQDHVHLALDPEFAMKKGQVPGVHIGSIDAKDVTFAQNWLVDLATEARITPRLLVVHQFKETMLTNKDRIAPVPGVQLIVDADGWGTPTEKLATYDFVNRTTHIEYDGVKLFYNQDVPLMTAEDVVNLDPSPLLVIYQ
;
A
#
# COMPACT_ATOMS: atom_id res chain seq x y z
N MET A 1 25.09 -25.90 0.88
CA MET A 1 23.95 -25.46 1.70
C MET A 1 22.73 -25.67 0.83
N ARG A 2 21.88 -26.65 1.15
CA ARG A 2 20.69 -26.98 0.37
C ARG A 2 19.50 -26.19 0.94
N ASP A 3 18.75 -25.59 0.02
CA ASP A 3 17.33 -25.18 0.08
C ASP A 3 16.83 -24.71 1.45
N ALA A 4 17.12 -23.45 1.79
CA ALA A 4 16.27 -22.75 2.74
C ALA A 4 14.97 -22.37 2.02
N PRO A 5 13.79 -22.54 2.66
CA PRO A 5 12.54 -22.10 2.05
C PRO A 5 12.63 -20.59 1.78
N LYS A 6 12.11 -20.17 0.63
CA LYS A 6 12.11 -18.76 0.21
C LYS A 6 11.46 -17.92 1.32
N PRO A 7 11.99 -16.74 1.68
CA PRO A 7 11.34 -15.85 2.65
C PRO A 7 9.85 -15.72 2.34
N PHE A 8 8.99 -15.67 3.37
CA PHE A 8 7.53 -15.49 3.27
C PHE A 8 6.71 -16.54 2.47
N SER A 9 7.30 -17.61 1.94
CA SER A 9 6.51 -18.73 1.39
C SER A 9 5.73 -19.48 2.49
N SER A 10 4.68 -20.21 2.14
CA SER A 10 3.95 -21.09 3.07
C SER A 10 4.89 -22.03 3.85
N GLU A 11 5.90 -22.60 3.18
CA GLU A 11 6.93 -23.44 3.79
C GLU A 11 7.81 -22.69 4.78
N TRP A 12 8.17 -21.43 4.48
CA TRP A 12 8.93 -20.56 5.38
C TRP A 12 8.08 -20.07 6.55
N ILE A 13 6.81 -19.75 6.30
CA ILE A 13 5.83 -19.30 7.27
C ILE A 13 5.58 -20.34 8.35
N ASN A 14 5.51 -21.61 7.93
CA ASN A 14 5.25 -22.77 8.78
C ASN A 14 6.53 -23.46 9.27
N ALA A 15 7.71 -22.97 8.87
CA ALA A 15 8.98 -23.53 9.33
C ALA A 15 9.17 -23.27 10.84
N PRO A 16 9.61 -24.26 11.63
CA PRO A 16 9.95 -24.04 13.02
C PRO A 16 11.08 -23.02 13.12
N ALA A 17 10.96 -22.07 14.06
CA ALA A 17 11.93 -20.99 14.24
C ALA A 17 13.36 -21.54 14.23
N ALA A 18 14.19 -21.03 13.31
CA ALA A 18 15.55 -21.52 13.14
C ALA A 18 16.29 -21.52 14.47
N THR A 19 16.81 -22.69 14.87
CA THR A 19 17.63 -22.81 16.08
C THR A 19 18.86 -21.93 15.90
N ARG A 20 19.00 -20.90 16.76
CA ARG A 20 20.12 -19.95 16.73
C ARG A 20 21.45 -20.72 16.70
N VAL A 21 22.08 -20.79 15.53
CA VAL A 21 23.48 -21.22 15.44
C VAL A 21 24.31 -20.07 15.99
N ARG A 22 24.83 -20.24 17.22
CA ARG A 22 25.80 -19.30 17.80
C ARG A 22 26.94 -19.10 16.79
N PRO A 23 27.32 -17.86 16.44
CA PRO A 23 28.47 -17.65 15.58
C PRO A 23 29.70 -18.26 16.23
N ARG A 24 30.38 -19.11 15.46
CA ARG A 24 31.59 -19.81 15.89
C ARG A 24 32.65 -18.75 16.15
N ARG A 25 32.97 -18.50 17.42
CA ARG A 25 34.02 -17.54 17.81
C ARG A 25 35.33 -17.94 17.12
N LEU A 26 35.83 -17.07 16.25
CA LEU A 26 37.19 -17.18 15.71
C LEU A 26 38.21 -17.11 16.86
N PRO A 27 39.25 -17.96 16.88
CA PRO A 27 40.24 -17.97 17.94
C PRO A 27 41.01 -16.64 17.95
N ARG A 28 41.11 -16.02 19.13
CA ARG A 28 41.93 -14.82 19.44
C ARG A 28 43.42 -15.11 19.19
N ARG A 29 43.88 -15.12 17.93
CA ARG A 29 45.31 -15.13 17.59
C ARG A 29 45.57 -14.84 16.10
N SER A 30 45.09 -13.70 15.60
CA SER A 30 45.44 -13.24 14.24
C SER A 30 45.19 -11.74 14.00
N HIS A 31 45.44 -10.89 15.00
CA HIS A 31 45.35 -9.42 14.84
C HIS A 31 46.65 -8.65 15.15
N HIS A 32 47.76 -9.33 15.44
CA HIS A 32 49.03 -8.64 15.78
C HIS A 32 49.94 -8.39 14.57
N TRP A 33 49.67 -8.96 13.39
CA TRP A 33 50.54 -8.78 12.22
C TRP A 33 50.15 -7.57 11.35
N LEU A 34 48.84 -7.33 11.17
CA LEU A 34 48.36 -6.19 10.38
C LEU A 34 48.71 -4.84 11.00
N ILE A 35 48.61 -4.70 12.32
CA ILE A 35 48.92 -3.44 13.02
C ILE A 35 50.43 -3.14 13.00
N ALA A 36 51.29 -4.17 13.04
CA ALA A 36 52.74 -3.99 13.00
C ALA A 36 53.29 -3.58 11.63
N PHE A 37 52.58 -3.89 10.54
CA PHE A 37 52.99 -3.53 9.19
C PHE A 37 52.77 -2.02 8.90
N PHE A 38 51.70 -1.43 9.43
CA PHE A 38 51.37 -0.02 9.19
C PHE A 38 52.16 0.98 10.04
N ALA A 39 52.80 0.54 11.13
CA ALA A 39 53.58 1.42 12.01
C ALA A 39 54.98 1.81 11.46
N LYS A 40 55.37 1.34 10.27
CA LYS A 40 56.74 1.53 9.70
C LYS A 40 56.82 2.36 8.43
N LEU A 41 55.75 3.00 7.97
CA LEU A 41 55.78 3.85 6.76
C LEU A 41 55.89 5.34 7.13
N PRO A 42 56.90 6.08 6.64
CA PRO A 42 57.06 7.50 6.95
C PRO A 42 56.17 8.38 6.06
N GLY A 43 55.56 9.40 6.67
CA GLY A 43 55.09 10.69 6.14
C GLY A 43 54.47 10.77 4.74
N GLU A 44 53.23 11.31 4.66
CA GLU A 44 52.40 11.75 3.50
C GLU A 44 52.28 10.84 2.27
N ARG A 45 53.34 10.15 1.83
CA ARG A 45 53.35 9.20 0.71
C ARG A 45 52.59 7.90 1.00
N GLY A 46 52.44 7.53 2.28
CA GLY A 46 51.66 6.35 2.69
C GLY A 46 50.14 6.54 2.54
N LEU A 47 49.64 7.76 2.71
CA LEU A 47 48.22 8.08 2.57
C LEU A 47 47.83 8.14 1.08
N THR A 48 48.70 8.69 0.23
CA THR A 48 48.50 8.69 -1.23
C THR A 48 48.46 7.26 -1.80
N PHE A 49 49.32 6.36 -1.30
CA PHE A 49 49.33 4.97 -1.73
C PHE A 49 48.06 4.22 -1.32
N LEU A 50 47.52 4.50 -0.12
CA LEU A 50 46.28 3.91 0.37
C LEU A 50 45.06 4.39 -0.43
N VAL A 51 44.99 5.69 -0.75
CA VAL A 51 43.90 6.27 -1.57
C VAL A 51 43.94 5.74 -2.99
N VAL A 52 45.13 5.63 -3.60
CA VAL A 52 45.28 5.04 -4.95
C VAL A 52 44.93 3.55 -4.94
N LEU A 53 45.28 2.80 -3.89
CA LEU A 53 44.94 1.38 -3.79
C LEU A 53 43.43 1.16 -3.63
N VAL A 54 42.75 2.01 -2.84
CA VAL A 54 41.29 1.99 -2.67
C VAL A 54 40.58 2.37 -3.98
N LEU A 55 41.06 3.38 -4.70
CA LEU A 55 40.50 3.80 -5.99
C LEU A 55 40.71 2.76 -7.10
N VAL A 56 41.87 2.10 -7.14
CA VAL A 56 42.14 1.00 -8.08
C VAL A 56 41.28 -0.22 -7.75
N PHE A 57 41.16 -0.61 -6.48
CA PHE A 57 40.31 -1.74 -6.10
C PHE A 57 38.81 -1.47 -6.25
N SER A 58 38.33 -0.23 -6.04
CA SER A 58 36.94 0.13 -6.32
C SER A 58 36.61 0.08 -7.81
N SER A 59 37.59 0.38 -8.67
CA SER A 59 37.41 0.32 -10.13
C SER A 59 37.34 -1.12 -10.69
N PHE A 60 37.84 -2.12 -9.96
CA PHE A 60 37.72 -3.54 -10.32
C PHE A 60 36.42 -4.21 -9.84
N TRP A 61 35.65 -3.58 -8.94
CA TRP A 61 34.37 -4.11 -8.48
C TRP A 61 33.18 -3.64 -9.34
N PHE A 62 33.33 -2.52 -10.07
CA PHE A 62 32.28 -1.93 -10.92
C PHE A 62 32.38 -2.26 -12.42
N ALA A 63 33.38 -3.03 -12.85
CA ALA A 63 33.57 -3.40 -14.25
C ALA A 63 33.38 -4.91 -14.46
N GLY A 64 32.14 -5.34 -14.65
CA GLY A 64 31.83 -6.63 -15.30
C GLY A 64 32.30 -6.64 -16.76
N PRO A 65 32.49 -7.82 -17.37
CA PRO A 65 33.14 -7.93 -18.68
C PRO A 65 32.24 -7.39 -19.80
N ARG A 66 32.63 -6.27 -20.41
CA ARG A 66 32.02 -5.78 -21.66
C ARG A 66 32.89 -6.13 -22.86
N GLY A 67 32.29 -6.87 -23.78
CA GLY A 67 32.78 -7.02 -25.16
C GLY A 67 32.64 -5.72 -25.94
N GLU A 68 33.71 -5.42 -26.67
CA GLU A 68 33.87 -4.64 -27.90
C GLU A 68 32.89 -3.50 -28.23
N ALA A 69 33.38 -2.26 -28.07
CA ALA A 69 32.85 -1.08 -28.72
C ALA A 69 33.63 -0.77 -30.00
N HIS A 70 32.94 -0.71 -31.14
CA HIS A 70 33.45 -0.11 -32.37
C HIS A 70 33.39 1.42 -32.27
N VAL A 71 34.55 2.05 -32.42
CA VAL A 71 34.73 3.50 -32.60
C VAL A 71 34.43 3.88 -34.05
N ARG A 72 33.62 4.93 -34.27
CA ARG A 72 33.80 5.88 -35.39
C ARG A 72 33.22 7.27 -35.11
N SER A 73 34.15 8.20 -34.90
CA SER A 73 34.26 9.57 -35.42
C SER A 73 32.99 10.31 -35.89
N GLY A 74 32.68 11.39 -35.16
CA GLY A 74 32.66 12.76 -35.68
C GLY A 74 31.45 13.22 -36.50
N SER A 75 30.72 14.22 -35.99
CA SER A 75 30.49 15.51 -36.67
C SER A 75 29.71 16.49 -35.79
N ARG A 76 30.22 17.72 -35.72
CA ARG A 76 29.54 18.92 -35.22
C ARG A 76 28.40 19.28 -36.19
N VAL A 77 27.21 19.55 -35.68
CA VAL A 77 26.19 20.38 -36.36
C VAL A 77 25.58 21.34 -35.34
N VAL A 78 25.43 22.60 -35.78
CA VAL A 78 24.88 23.75 -35.07
C VAL A 78 23.48 24.04 -35.64
N ALA A 79 22.61 24.62 -34.80
CA ALA A 79 21.25 25.14 -35.03
C ALA A 79 20.14 24.05 -35.12
N ASP A 80 18.96 24.19 -34.51
CA ASP A 80 18.10 25.38 -34.41
C ASP A 80 17.17 25.27 -33.17
N VAL A 81 16.78 26.39 -32.56
CA VAL A 81 15.86 26.43 -31.40
C VAL A 81 14.46 26.84 -31.88
N PRO A 82 13.42 25.99 -31.78
CA PRO A 82 12.07 26.44 -32.03
C PRO A 82 11.49 27.13 -30.78
N ALA A 83 10.79 28.24 -31.04
CA ALA A 83 10.16 29.10 -30.04
C ALA A 83 9.02 28.41 -29.29
N ALA A 84 8.86 28.77 -28.01
CA ALA A 84 7.79 28.30 -27.13
C ALA A 84 6.38 28.75 -27.62
N PRO A 85 5.34 27.91 -27.46
CA PRO A 85 3.98 28.29 -27.79
C PRO A 85 3.43 29.30 -26.75
N ARG A 86 2.83 30.38 -27.25
CA ARG A 86 2.06 31.35 -26.46
C ARG A 86 0.64 30.83 -26.25
N LEU A 87 0.21 30.72 -24.99
CA LEU A 87 -1.19 30.45 -24.63
C LEU A 87 -1.97 31.78 -24.61
N THR A 88 -3.02 31.85 -25.42
CA THR A 88 -4.02 32.93 -25.42
C THR A 88 -5.24 32.46 -24.63
N PHE A 89 -5.60 33.17 -23.56
CA PHE A 89 -6.81 32.94 -22.78
C PHE A 89 -8.02 33.57 -23.47
N GLY A 90 -9.07 32.77 -23.71
CA GLY A 90 -10.39 33.26 -24.11
C GLY A 90 -11.26 33.55 -22.89
N GLU A 91 -11.96 34.69 -22.90
CA GLU A 91 -12.97 35.08 -21.91
C GLU A 91 -14.22 34.16 -21.98
N PRO A 92 -14.92 33.91 -20.85
CA PRO A 92 -16.05 33.00 -20.81
C PRO A 92 -17.38 33.66 -21.23
N GLU A 93 -18.16 32.96 -22.05
CA GLU A 93 -19.57 33.26 -22.36
C GLU A 93 -20.51 32.68 -21.27
N PRO A 94 -21.61 33.36 -20.87
CA PRO A 94 -22.47 32.95 -19.76
C PRO A 94 -23.76 32.26 -20.23
N THR A 95 -24.01 31.02 -19.80
CA THR A 95 -25.33 30.35 -19.88
C THR A 95 -25.40 29.27 -18.78
N ALA A 96 -26.50 28.89 -18.14
CA ALA A 96 -27.88 29.38 -18.03
C ALA A 96 -28.43 28.81 -16.70
N ARG A 97 -29.43 29.50 -16.12
CA ARG A 97 -30.16 29.08 -14.90
C ARG A 97 -31.26 28.07 -15.25
N ALA A 98 -31.50 27.10 -14.37
CA ALA A 98 -32.75 26.33 -14.27
C ALA A 98 -33.02 26.07 -12.77
N ASN A 99 -34.00 26.74 -12.14
CA ASN A 99 -35.46 26.53 -12.12
C ASN A 99 -35.89 25.29 -11.32
N ILE A 100 -36.46 25.56 -10.15
CA ILE A 100 -37.04 24.61 -9.17
C ILE A 100 -38.56 24.63 -9.40
N SER A 101 -39.17 23.47 -9.61
CA SER A 101 -40.63 23.32 -9.78
C SER A 101 -41.28 22.87 -8.48
N THR A 102 -42.37 23.53 -8.09
CA THR A 102 -43.14 23.26 -6.87
C THR A 102 -44.58 22.88 -7.25
N GLU A 103 -44.83 21.59 -7.49
CA GLU A 103 -46.17 20.99 -7.61
C GLU A 103 -46.01 19.53 -7.10
N ALA A 104 -46.76 18.97 -6.15
CA ALA A 104 -48.16 19.13 -5.83
C ALA A 104 -48.41 18.83 -4.33
N LEU A 105 -49.25 19.66 -3.71
CA LEU A 105 -49.93 19.38 -2.44
C LEU A 105 -51.43 19.48 -2.72
N THR A 106 -52.11 18.35 -2.92
CA THR A 106 -53.57 18.30 -3.00
C THR A 106 -54.10 17.51 -1.82
N VAL A 107 -54.64 18.24 -0.84
CA VAL A 107 -55.43 17.72 0.28
C VAL A 107 -56.88 17.69 -0.16
N ASN A 108 -57.47 16.51 -0.30
CA ASN A 108 -58.91 16.35 -0.49
C ASN A 108 -59.58 16.00 0.84
N THR A 109 -60.42 16.92 1.34
CA THR A 109 -61.38 16.70 2.43
C THR A 109 -62.80 16.62 1.88
N ALA A 110 -63.43 15.45 2.03
CA ALA A 110 -64.87 15.20 2.07
C ALA A 110 -65.03 13.81 2.73
N GLY A 111 -65.92 13.49 3.66
CA GLY A 111 -67.27 13.98 3.91
C GLY A 111 -68.22 12.78 3.97
N ASN A 112 -68.22 12.08 5.11
CA ASN A 112 -69.27 11.25 5.75
C ASN A 112 -70.25 10.39 4.89
N ALA A 113 -70.28 9.06 5.12
CA ALA A 113 -71.46 8.26 5.51
C ALA A 113 -71.38 6.76 5.12
N GLY A 114 -71.58 5.87 6.11
CA GLY A 114 -72.38 4.64 6.01
C GLY A 114 -71.82 3.42 5.28
N GLY A 115 -71.55 2.34 6.03
CA GLY A 115 -71.48 0.97 5.49
C GLY A 115 -70.59 0.04 6.30
N GLU A 116 -71.21 -0.89 7.04
CA GLU A 116 -70.55 -2.09 7.57
C GLU A 116 -69.84 -2.84 6.44
N GLN A 117 -68.51 -2.89 6.50
CA GLN A 117 -67.71 -3.89 5.81
C GLN A 117 -66.59 -4.35 6.74
N ASP A 118 -66.60 -5.66 6.95
CA ASP A 118 -65.66 -6.54 7.63
C ASP A 118 -64.32 -5.92 8.06
N ALA A 119 -64.04 -6.02 9.36
CA ALA A 119 -62.74 -5.73 9.94
C ALA A 119 -61.69 -6.71 9.39
N VAL A 120 -61.12 -6.39 8.23
CA VAL A 120 -59.86 -6.95 7.78
C VAL A 120 -58.78 -6.20 8.55
N ALA A 121 -58.17 -6.86 9.54
CA ALA A 121 -56.97 -6.34 10.18
C ALA A 121 -55.96 -5.92 9.09
N PRO A 122 -55.34 -4.74 9.16
CA PRO A 122 -54.33 -4.36 8.19
C PRO A 122 -53.21 -5.38 8.30
N GLN A 123 -53.15 -6.27 7.32
CA GLN A 123 -52.03 -7.19 7.18
C GLN A 123 -50.87 -6.29 6.74
N LEU A 124 -50.03 -5.91 7.69
CA LEU A 124 -48.72 -5.34 7.40
C LEU A 124 -47.98 -6.38 6.56
N LYS A 125 -48.08 -6.23 5.25
CA LYS A 125 -47.22 -6.91 4.31
C LYS A 125 -45.89 -6.19 4.43
N LEU A 126 -45.09 -6.64 5.40
CA LEU A 126 -43.67 -6.35 5.44
C LEU A 126 -43.10 -7.08 4.23
N GLU A 127 -43.17 -6.43 3.08
CA GLU A 127 -42.23 -6.71 2.01
C GLU A 127 -40.85 -6.50 2.64
N PRO A 128 -39.92 -7.47 2.54
CA PRO A 128 -38.58 -7.22 3.00
C PRO A 128 -38.06 -6.11 2.09
N GLU A 129 -38.09 -4.89 2.62
CA GLU A 129 -37.18 -3.84 2.20
C GLU A 129 -35.82 -4.53 2.23
N ALA A 130 -35.30 -4.82 1.03
CA ALA A 130 -33.94 -5.29 0.88
C ALA A 130 -33.13 -4.36 1.75
N ALA A 131 -32.46 -4.90 2.77
CA ALA A 131 -31.65 -4.11 3.66
C ALA A 131 -30.70 -3.33 2.76
N GLU A 132 -31.00 -2.05 2.54
CA GLU A 132 -29.99 -1.09 2.15
C GLU A 132 -29.03 -1.19 3.32
N GLU A 133 -27.96 -1.94 3.10
CA GLU A 133 -26.84 -2.08 4.01
C GLU A 133 -26.36 -0.64 4.20
N GLU A 134 -26.89 0.04 5.23
CA GLU A 134 -26.56 1.42 5.51
C GLU A 134 -25.05 1.44 5.68
N ALA A 135 -24.36 1.96 4.66
CA ALA A 135 -22.91 2.03 4.67
C ALA A 135 -22.50 2.68 5.99
N SER A 136 -21.72 1.96 6.79
CA SER A 136 -21.19 2.38 8.11
C SER A 136 -20.60 3.80 8.09
N THR A 137 -20.19 4.24 6.90
CA THR A 137 -19.54 5.49 6.60
C THR A 137 -20.24 6.21 5.43
N PRO A 138 -21.11 7.20 5.70
CA PRO A 138 -21.73 8.02 4.67
C PRO A 138 -20.68 8.69 3.78
N ASN A 139 -20.90 8.69 2.46
CA ASN A 139 -19.94 9.15 1.44
C ASN A 139 -18.63 8.35 1.38
N GLY A 140 -18.58 7.14 1.95
CA GLY A 140 -17.50 6.20 1.74
C GLY A 140 -17.39 5.75 0.27
N LEU A 141 -16.19 5.31 -0.10
CA LEU A 141 -15.90 4.77 -1.44
C LEU A 141 -16.41 3.34 -1.60
N LEU A 142 -16.38 2.55 -0.52
CA LEU A 142 -16.88 1.17 -0.49
C LEU A 142 -18.32 1.12 0.08
N PRO A 143 -19.15 0.11 -0.28
CA PRO A 143 -18.88 -0.98 -1.20
C PRO A 143 -19.11 -0.62 -2.68
N LYS A 144 -19.38 0.64 -3.02
CA LYS A 144 -19.81 1.03 -4.38
C LYS A 144 -18.75 0.84 -5.47
N ASN A 145 -17.47 0.84 -5.09
CA ASN A 145 -16.34 0.76 -6.01
C ASN A 145 -15.42 -0.39 -5.62
N ARG A 146 -14.60 -0.85 -6.57
CA ARG A 146 -13.43 -1.68 -6.29
C ARG A 146 -12.18 -0.82 -6.44
N ILE A 147 -11.24 -0.95 -5.52
CA ILE A 147 -9.96 -0.24 -5.58
C ILE A 147 -8.91 -1.20 -6.12
N LEU A 148 -8.18 -0.77 -7.15
CA LEU A 148 -7.06 -1.50 -7.71
C LEU A 148 -5.77 -0.70 -7.49
N ALA A 149 -4.81 -1.29 -6.78
CA ALA A 149 -3.59 -0.62 -6.37
C ALA A 149 -2.33 -1.29 -6.93
N PHE A 150 -1.33 -0.48 -7.27
CA PHE A 150 0.06 -0.94 -7.43
C PHE A 150 0.87 -0.59 -6.19
N TYR A 151 1.60 -1.56 -5.66
CA TYR A 151 2.37 -1.46 -4.43
C TYR A 151 3.87 -1.33 -4.67
N GLY A 152 4.55 -0.57 -3.81
CA GLY A 152 5.98 -0.76 -3.62
C GLY A 152 6.77 0.43 -3.11
N PHE A 153 8.09 0.25 -3.04
CA PHE A 153 9.03 1.32 -2.70
C PHE A 153 9.61 1.97 -3.97
N PRO A 154 9.40 3.28 -4.17
CA PRO A 154 9.87 3.98 -5.35
C PRO A 154 11.38 3.80 -5.59
N GLY A 155 11.74 3.41 -6.81
CA GLY A 155 13.14 3.21 -7.22
C GLY A 155 13.80 1.92 -6.72
N ASN A 156 13.06 1.00 -6.10
CA ASN A 156 13.58 -0.33 -5.76
C ASN A 156 12.74 -1.45 -6.38
N PRO A 157 13.20 -2.07 -7.49
CA PRO A 157 12.44 -3.11 -8.18
C PRO A 157 12.27 -4.40 -7.37
N ASP A 158 13.06 -4.62 -6.31
CA ASP A 158 12.90 -5.78 -5.43
C ASP A 158 11.76 -5.60 -4.41
N MET A 159 11.15 -4.41 -4.36
CA MET A 159 10.14 -4.01 -3.37
C MET A 159 8.81 -3.61 -4.02
N GLY A 160 8.45 -4.25 -5.12
CA GLY A 160 7.15 -4.11 -5.78
C GLY A 160 7.19 -3.24 -7.05
N ILE A 161 6.13 -3.37 -7.84
CA ILE A 161 6.01 -2.75 -9.16
C ILE A 161 6.24 -1.23 -9.18
N LEU A 162 5.89 -0.49 -8.10
CA LEU A 162 6.19 0.96 -8.03
C LEU A 162 7.69 1.28 -8.07
N GLY A 163 8.55 0.31 -7.75
CA GLY A 163 10.00 0.41 -7.85
C GLY A 163 10.58 0.03 -9.22
N GLU A 164 9.77 -0.55 -10.11
CA GLU A 164 10.22 -1.06 -11.41
C GLU A 164 10.12 -0.03 -12.55
N TYR A 165 9.11 0.84 -12.50
CA TYR A 165 8.75 1.74 -13.59
C TYR A 165 8.54 3.18 -13.11
N ASP A 166 8.56 4.14 -14.04
CA ASP A 166 8.12 5.52 -13.76
C ASP A 166 6.58 5.61 -13.64
N MET A 167 6.09 6.67 -12.99
CA MET A 167 4.67 6.84 -12.65
C MET A 167 3.74 6.89 -13.87
N ASP A 168 4.20 7.45 -15.00
CA ASP A 168 3.40 7.51 -16.24
C ASP A 168 3.18 6.09 -16.80
N ARG A 169 4.25 5.29 -16.86
CA ARG A 169 4.15 3.89 -17.26
C ARG A 169 3.32 3.07 -16.28
N LEU A 170 3.48 3.28 -14.98
CA LEU A 170 2.69 2.60 -13.94
C LEU A 170 1.20 2.88 -14.12
N LEU A 171 0.82 4.14 -14.40
CA LEU A 171 -0.57 4.51 -14.65
C LEU A 171 -1.12 3.84 -15.92
N GLU A 172 -0.33 3.74 -16.98
CA GLU A 172 -0.75 3.05 -18.20
C GLU A 172 -1.03 1.56 -17.94
N GLU A 173 -0.12 0.87 -17.24
CA GLU A 173 -0.28 -0.55 -16.90
C GLU A 173 -1.43 -0.78 -15.91
N LEU A 174 -1.59 0.09 -14.92
CA LEU A 174 -2.67 0.00 -13.94
C LEU A 174 -4.05 0.18 -14.61
N ARG A 175 -4.16 1.06 -15.62
CA ARG A 175 -5.39 1.20 -16.43
C ARG A 175 -5.70 -0.05 -17.24
N LYS A 176 -4.69 -0.74 -17.78
CA LYS A 176 -4.90 -2.02 -18.48
C LYS A 176 -5.40 -3.07 -17.51
N GLN A 177 -4.77 -3.18 -16.34
CA GLN A 177 -5.18 -4.11 -15.30
C GLN A 177 -6.60 -3.81 -14.81
N ALA A 178 -6.96 -2.54 -14.66
CA ALA A 178 -8.31 -2.13 -14.25
C ALA A 178 -9.40 -2.54 -15.26
N ALA A 179 -9.13 -2.45 -16.56
CA ALA A 179 -10.07 -2.87 -17.58
C ALA A 179 -10.44 -4.37 -17.45
N GLU A 180 -9.50 -5.21 -17.02
CA GLU A 180 -9.76 -6.63 -16.75
C GLU A 180 -10.74 -6.83 -15.58
N TYR A 181 -10.64 -6.00 -14.53
CA TYR A 181 -11.57 -6.03 -13.40
C TYR A 181 -12.95 -5.44 -13.74
N GLU A 182 -13.00 -4.37 -14.53
CA GLU A 182 -14.27 -3.80 -15.01
C GLU A 182 -15.02 -4.77 -15.93
N GLU A 183 -14.30 -5.57 -16.72
CA GLU A 183 -14.88 -6.64 -17.54
C GLU A 183 -15.37 -7.81 -16.67
N ALA A 184 -14.57 -8.25 -15.71
CA ALA A 184 -14.90 -9.36 -14.81
C ALA A 184 -16.08 -9.03 -13.87
N ASP A 185 -16.21 -7.77 -13.45
CA ASP A 185 -17.29 -7.30 -12.59
C ASP A 185 -17.71 -5.86 -12.92
N PRO A 186 -18.64 -5.70 -13.88
CA PRO A 186 -19.15 -4.39 -14.27
C PRO A 186 -19.98 -3.67 -13.19
N SER A 187 -20.31 -4.34 -12.08
CA SER A 187 -21.15 -3.77 -11.02
C SER A 187 -20.37 -2.90 -10.02
N HIS A 188 -19.03 -3.04 -9.99
CA HIS A 188 -18.14 -2.26 -9.14
C HIS A 188 -17.14 -1.48 -10.01
N PRO A 189 -17.41 -0.19 -10.31
CA PRO A 189 -16.45 0.69 -10.98
C PRO A 189 -15.08 0.67 -10.28
N VAL A 190 -14.01 0.71 -11.06
CA VAL A 190 -12.65 0.60 -10.53
C VAL A 190 -12.06 1.98 -10.23
N LEU A 191 -11.61 2.17 -8.99
CA LEU A 191 -10.77 3.30 -8.57
C LEU A 191 -9.30 2.86 -8.58
N LEU A 192 -8.45 3.65 -9.21
CA LEU A 192 -7.02 3.35 -9.32
C LEU A 192 -6.26 3.93 -8.12
N ALA A 193 -5.26 3.22 -7.65
CA ALA A 193 -4.45 3.65 -6.53
C ALA A 193 -2.96 3.31 -6.69
N PHE A 194 -2.10 4.09 -6.05
CA PHE A 194 -0.74 3.66 -5.71
C PHE A 194 -0.62 3.47 -4.20
N GLU A 195 0.06 2.42 -3.78
CA GLU A 195 0.38 2.14 -2.38
C GLU A 195 1.89 2.21 -2.18
N VAL A 196 2.33 3.37 -1.68
CA VAL A 196 3.74 3.73 -1.55
C VAL A 196 4.19 3.42 -0.13
N ILE A 197 5.26 2.65 0.00
CA ILE A 197 5.91 2.43 1.30
C ILE A 197 6.49 3.78 1.76
N ALA A 198 5.90 4.37 2.78
CA ALA A 198 6.27 5.66 3.36
C ALA A 198 7.38 5.52 4.42
N SER A 199 7.49 4.34 5.04
CA SER A 199 8.61 3.99 5.91
C SER A 199 9.01 2.54 5.73
N VAL A 200 10.27 2.33 5.32
CA VAL A 200 10.79 1.00 4.98
C VAL A 200 11.56 0.41 6.15
N ALA A 201 11.18 -0.78 6.57
CA ALA A 201 11.87 -1.53 7.59
C ALA A 201 13.24 -2.00 7.11
N GLN A 202 14.23 -1.78 7.95
CA GLN A 202 15.64 -2.06 7.71
C GLN A 202 16.08 -3.24 8.55
N LYS A 203 17.01 -4.03 8.02
CA LYS A 203 17.62 -5.12 8.79
C LYS A 203 18.50 -4.61 9.94
N ASP A 204 19.15 -3.47 9.72
CA ASP A 204 20.06 -2.85 10.67
C ASP A 204 19.41 -1.61 11.32
N PRO A 205 19.71 -1.33 12.60
CA PRO A 205 19.16 -0.17 13.29
C PRO A 205 19.62 1.14 12.61
N GLN A 206 18.67 2.04 12.40
CA GLN A 206 18.94 3.39 11.93
C GLN A 206 19.43 4.29 13.07
N ALA A 207 19.80 5.54 12.77
CA ALA A 207 20.40 6.45 13.75
C ALA A 207 19.52 6.71 14.98
N ASP A 208 18.21 6.65 14.83
CA ASP A 208 17.20 6.79 15.89
C ASP A 208 16.84 5.45 16.57
N GLY A 209 17.42 4.33 16.10
CA GLY A 209 17.13 2.98 16.59
C GLY A 209 15.78 2.42 16.13
N SER A 210 15.06 3.08 15.23
CA SER A 210 13.72 2.68 14.76
C SER A 210 13.72 1.46 13.86
N TYR A 211 14.86 1.14 13.24
CA TYR A 211 14.93 0.21 12.10
C TYR A 211 14.07 0.66 10.91
N LEU A 212 13.79 1.96 10.77
CA LEU A 212 13.02 2.49 9.65
C LEU A 212 13.83 3.52 8.88
N GLN A 213 13.87 3.34 7.56
CA GLN A 213 14.25 4.39 6.62
C GLN A 213 12.97 5.02 6.08
N ASP A 214 12.72 6.27 6.45
CA ASP A 214 11.58 7.03 5.94
C ASP A 214 11.80 7.39 4.47
N THR A 215 10.73 7.32 3.68
CA THR A 215 10.74 7.79 2.29
C THR A 215 10.96 9.30 2.28
N PRO A 216 11.87 9.83 1.46
CA PRO A 216 12.12 11.26 1.38
C PRO A 216 10.83 12.04 1.10
N SER A 217 10.63 13.16 1.80
CA SER A 217 9.39 13.94 1.69
C SER A 217 9.12 14.43 0.27
N ASP A 218 10.17 14.76 -0.49
CA ASP A 218 10.06 15.18 -1.88
C ASP A 218 9.59 14.05 -2.80
N VAL A 219 9.86 12.78 -2.47
CA VAL A 219 9.31 11.62 -3.17
C VAL A 219 7.84 11.44 -2.82
N LEU A 220 7.46 11.57 -1.54
CA LEU A 220 6.06 11.51 -1.12
C LEU A 220 5.23 12.65 -1.74
N ASP A 221 5.80 13.86 -1.84
CA ASP A 221 5.18 15.01 -2.52
C ASP A 221 4.94 14.69 -4.01
N GLN A 222 5.93 14.11 -4.70
CA GLN A 222 5.78 13.72 -6.11
C GLN A 222 4.64 12.71 -6.32
N TYR A 223 4.54 11.69 -5.47
CA TYR A 223 3.46 10.70 -5.57
C TYR A 223 2.10 11.29 -5.20
N ALA A 224 2.03 12.13 -4.16
CA ALA A 224 0.80 12.81 -3.78
C ALA A 224 0.30 13.76 -4.88
N ASP A 225 1.21 14.50 -5.51
CA ASP A 225 0.88 15.40 -6.61
C ASP A 225 0.46 14.64 -7.87
N PHE A 226 1.21 13.60 -8.25
CA PHE A 226 0.91 12.78 -9.41
C PHE A 226 -0.45 12.08 -9.30
N THR A 227 -0.73 11.46 -8.16
CA THR A 227 -2.01 10.75 -7.92
C THR A 227 -3.18 11.73 -7.95
N ARG A 228 -3.04 12.91 -7.32
CA ARG A 228 -4.05 13.98 -7.36
C ARG A 228 -4.35 14.44 -8.79
N GLU A 229 -3.31 14.69 -9.58
CA GLU A 229 -3.45 15.21 -10.96
C GLU A 229 -4.08 14.21 -11.92
N ASN A 230 -3.92 12.91 -11.64
CA ASN A 230 -4.43 11.84 -12.47
C ASN A 230 -5.71 11.17 -11.92
N GLY A 231 -6.22 11.63 -10.78
CA GLY A 231 -7.45 11.10 -10.16
C GLY A 231 -7.27 9.72 -9.54
N LEU A 232 -6.08 9.41 -9.01
CA LEU A 232 -5.78 8.19 -8.27
C LEU A 232 -5.90 8.44 -6.78
N LEU A 233 -6.18 7.37 -6.04
CA LEU A 233 -5.93 7.31 -4.61
C LEU A 233 -4.44 7.07 -4.34
N LEU A 234 -3.96 7.51 -3.18
CA LEU A 234 -2.63 7.19 -2.69
C LEU A 234 -2.75 6.56 -1.31
N PHE A 235 -2.23 5.36 -1.11
CA PHE A 235 -2.04 4.77 0.20
C PHE A 235 -0.60 4.99 0.64
N LEU A 236 -0.42 5.50 1.85
CA LEU A 236 0.89 5.55 2.51
C LEU A 236 1.01 4.32 3.40
N ASP A 237 1.85 3.38 2.99
CA ASP A 237 2.10 2.15 3.72
C ASP A 237 3.22 2.34 4.75
N VAL A 238 2.99 1.92 6.00
CA VAL A 238 3.97 2.05 7.08
C VAL A 238 4.36 0.71 7.67
N GLN A 239 5.67 0.46 7.68
CA GLN A 239 6.24 -0.79 8.21
C GLN A 239 6.55 -0.71 9.72
N ILE A 240 6.38 0.45 10.37
CA ILE A 240 6.37 0.65 11.84
C ILE A 240 7.70 0.38 12.58
N GLY A 241 8.46 -0.67 12.25
CA GLY A 241 9.74 -1.01 12.86
C GLY A 241 9.64 -1.08 14.38
N TYR A 242 10.47 -0.30 15.06
CA TYR A 242 10.48 -0.16 16.52
C TYR A 242 9.66 1.04 17.04
N ARG A 243 9.02 1.80 16.13
CA ARG A 243 8.08 2.87 16.52
C ARG A 243 6.74 2.26 16.95
N THR A 244 5.84 3.10 17.42
CA THR A 244 4.42 2.73 17.62
C THR A 244 3.62 3.20 16.40
N VAL A 245 2.47 2.59 16.12
CA VAL A 245 1.54 3.05 15.07
C VAL A 245 1.24 4.55 15.25
N GLU A 246 0.97 4.99 16.49
CA GLU A 246 0.73 6.40 16.79
C GLU A 246 1.87 7.34 16.38
N ASN A 247 3.12 6.99 16.71
CA ASN A 247 4.26 7.85 16.38
C ASN A 247 4.54 7.85 14.88
N GLU A 248 4.30 6.72 14.23
CA GLU A 248 4.54 6.54 12.81
C GLU A 248 3.57 7.38 11.97
N ILE A 249 2.27 7.23 12.18
CA ILE A 249 1.26 7.89 11.35
C ILE A 249 1.22 9.41 11.54
N LYS A 250 1.62 9.90 12.73
CA LYS A 250 1.69 11.35 13.01
C LYS A 250 2.71 12.08 12.13
N GLY A 251 3.79 11.42 11.73
CA GLY A 251 4.78 11.98 10.80
C GLY A 251 4.21 12.22 9.40
N LEU A 252 3.16 11.48 9.03
CA LEU A 252 2.54 11.53 7.71
C LEU A 252 1.36 12.49 7.61
N LYS A 253 1.02 13.21 8.69
CA LYS A 253 -0.10 14.17 8.74
C LYS A 253 -0.12 15.14 7.54
N PRO A 254 1.00 15.72 7.04
CA PRO A 254 0.96 16.64 5.91
C PRO A 254 0.33 16.04 4.64
N TRP A 255 0.58 14.76 4.35
CA TRP A 255 0.02 14.07 3.19
C TRP A 255 -1.37 13.50 3.49
N LEU A 256 -1.56 12.88 4.65
CA LEU A 256 -2.86 12.28 5.04
C LEU A 256 -3.98 13.32 5.20
N SER A 257 -3.65 14.61 5.27
CA SER A 257 -4.62 15.72 5.24
C SER A 257 -5.15 16.04 3.84
N GLN A 258 -4.66 15.38 2.79
CA GLN A 258 -5.13 15.54 1.42
C GLN A 258 -6.25 14.53 1.13
N ASP A 259 -7.29 14.93 0.41
CA ASP A 259 -8.53 14.16 0.27
C ASP A 259 -8.32 12.75 -0.33
N HIS A 260 -7.36 12.58 -1.24
CA HIS A 260 -7.09 11.32 -1.93
C HIS A 260 -6.02 10.42 -1.25
N VAL A 261 -5.46 10.81 -0.10
CA VAL A 261 -4.30 10.12 0.52
C VAL A 261 -4.64 9.30 1.78
N HIS A 262 -4.80 8.00 1.63
CA HIS A 262 -5.18 7.05 2.67
C HIS A 262 -3.97 6.39 3.35
N LEU A 263 -4.22 5.52 4.33
CA LEU A 263 -3.20 4.89 5.17
C LEU A 263 -3.26 3.36 5.03
N ALA A 264 -2.10 2.73 4.92
CA ALA A 264 -1.93 1.28 5.05
C ALA A 264 -0.96 0.98 6.22
N LEU A 265 -1.27 -0.04 7.00
CA LEU A 265 -0.43 -0.54 8.08
C LEU A 265 0.10 -1.91 7.69
N ASP A 266 1.41 -2.10 7.84
CA ASP A 266 2.07 -3.38 7.60
C ASP A 266 2.60 -3.98 8.91
N PRO A 267 1.77 -4.80 9.60
CA PRO A 267 2.10 -5.32 10.93
C PRO A 267 3.30 -6.28 10.92
N GLU A 268 3.67 -6.85 9.77
CA GLU A 268 4.76 -7.82 9.72
C GLU A 268 6.10 -7.22 10.13
N PHE A 269 6.21 -5.91 10.02
CA PHE A 269 7.41 -5.15 10.35
C PHE A 269 7.32 -4.43 11.71
N ALA A 270 6.19 -4.54 12.42
CA ALA A 270 6.02 -4.01 13.79
C ALA A 270 6.77 -4.86 14.82
N MET A 271 8.00 -4.46 15.15
CA MET A 271 8.95 -5.23 15.95
C MET A 271 8.87 -4.93 17.44
N LYS A 272 9.01 -5.99 18.25
CA LYS A 272 9.31 -5.90 19.69
C LYS A 272 10.82 -5.85 19.92
N LYS A 273 11.22 -5.36 21.09
CA LYS A 273 12.63 -5.28 21.50
C LYS A 273 13.36 -6.61 21.29
N GLY A 274 14.42 -6.59 20.48
CA GLY A 274 15.26 -7.75 20.17
C GLY A 274 14.81 -8.58 18.95
N GLN A 275 13.69 -8.21 18.32
CA GLN A 275 13.30 -8.71 17.01
C GLN A 275 13.94 -7.87 15.90
N VAL A 276 14.02 -8.43 14.69
CA VAL A 276 14.70 -7.79 13.55
C VAL A 276 13.77 -7.93 12.34
N PRO A 277 13.46 -6.82 11.63
CA PRO A 277 12.68 -6.87 10.40
C PRO A 277 13.26 -7.84 9.37
N GLY A 278 12.38 -8.53 8.63
CA GLY A 278 12.77 -9.56 7.65
C GLY A 278 13.38 -10.84 8.24
N VAL A 279 13.52 -10.93 9.58
CA VAL A 279 13.92 -12.16 10.29
C VAL A 279 12.79 -12.66 11.19
N HIS A 280 12.08 -11.74 11.82
CA HIS A 280 10.91 -12.03 12.65
C HIS A 280 9.70 -11.40 12.00
N ILE A 281 8.54 -12.04 12.15
CA ILE A 281 7.26 -11.44 11.83
C ILE A 281 6.75 -10.68 13.05
N GLY A 282 6.41 -9.42 12.81
CA GLY A 282 5.91 -8.47 13.77
C GLY A 282 4.44 -8.70 14.11
N SER A 283 3.91 -7.79 14.92
CA SER A 283 2.51 -7.79 15.28
C SER A 283 2.06 -6.40 15.75
N ILE A 284 0.86 -6.00 15.35
CA ILE A 284 0.10 -4.94 16.02
C ILE A 284 -1.10 -5.56 16.76
N ASP A 285 -1.72 -4.78 17.64
CA ASP A 285 -2.91 -5.17 18.38
C ASP A 285 -4.16 -4.46 17.86
N ALA A 286 -5.35 -5.02 18.11
CA ALA A 286 -6.63 -4.39 17.79
C ALA A 286 -6.75 -2.93 18.30
N LYS A 287 -6.14 -2.61 19.44
CA LYS A 287 -6.12 -1.23 19.95
C LYS A 287 -5.33 -0.27 19.05
N ASP A 288 -4.31 -0.77 18.35
CA ASP A 288 -3.47 0.05 17.47
C ASP A 288 -4.24 0.36 16.17
N VAL A 289 -5.01 -0.62 15.65
CA VAL A 289 -5.94 -0.40 14.52
C VAL A 289 -7.05 0.56 14.91
N THR A 290 -7.68 0.35 16.08
CA THR A 290 -8.72 1.25 16.62
C THR A 290 -8.18 2.66 16.82
N PHE A 291 -6.93 2.81 17.26
CA PHE A 291 -6.27 4.11 17.37
C PHE A 291 -6.13 4.77 15.99
N ALA A 292 -5.62 4.06 14.98
CA ALA A 292 -5.46 4.57 13.63
C ALA A 292 -6.81 4.99 13.01
N GLN A 293 -7.87 4.18 13.19
CA GLN A 293 -9.22 4.51 12.77
C GLN A 293 -9.70 5.84 13.35
N ASN A 294 -9.67 5.99 14.67
CA ASN A 294 -10.13 7.22 15.34
C ASN A 294 -9.28 8.43 14.95
N TRP A 295 -7.96 8.25 14.84
CA TRP A 295 -7.06 9.33 14.44
C TRP A 295 -7.34 9.81 13.00
N LEU A 296 -7.65 8.89 12.08
CA LEU A 296 -8.05 9.24 10.71
C LEU A 296 -9.39 9.98 10.65
N VAL A 297 -10.35 9.61 11.51
CA VAL A 297 -11.64 10.34 11.64
C VAL A 297 -11.41 11.76 12.15
N ASP A 298 -10.60 11.92 13.19
CA ASP A 298 -10.24 13.24 13.74
C ASP A 298 -9.52 14.08 12.69
N LEU A 299 -8.58 13.49 11.95
CA LEU A 299 -7.86 14.16 10.87
C LEU A 299 -8.79 14.60 9.75
N ALA A 300 -9.69 13.70 9.31
CA ALA A 300 -10.64 14.01 8.23
C ALA A 300 -11.56 15.16 8.62
N THR A 301 -12.00 15.17 9.89
CA THR A 301 -12.83 16.23 10.46
C THR A 301 -12.06 17.55 10.55
N GLU A 302 -10.82 17.52 11.03
CA GLU A 302 -9.94 18.70 11.13
C GLU A 302 -9.67 19.32 9.75
N ALA A 303 -9.35 18.49 8.76
CA ALA A 303 -9.03 18.90 7.39
C ALA A 303 -10.27 19.17 6.52
N ARG A 304 -11.47 18.80 6.99
CA ARG A 304 -12.75 18.89 6.25
C ARG A 304 -12.73 18.13 4.92
N ILE A 305 -12.20 16.91 4.97
CA ILE A 305 -12.07 15.99 3.83
C ILE A 305 -13.02 14.80 3.98
N THR A 306 -13.12 14.00 2.92
CA THR A 306 -13.96 12.80 2.86
C THR A 306 -13.48 11.70 3.81
N PRO A 307 -14.33 10.70 4.12
CA PRO A 307 -13.96 9.57 4.95
C PRO A 307 -12.69 8.86 4.45
N ARG A 308 -11.90 8.34 5.38
CA ARG A 308 -10.60 7.72 5.06
C ARG A 308 -10.75 6.23 4.83
N LEU A 309 -9.85 5.65 4.04
CA LEU A 309 -9.61 4.21 4.01
C LEU A 309 -8.41 3.89 4.91
N LEU A 310 -8.51 2.79 5.65
CA LEU A 310 -7.41 2.20 6.42
C LEU A 310 -7.22 0.76 5.96
N VAL A 311 -6.04 0.45 5.43
CA VAL A 311 -5.66 -0.93 5.06
C VAL A 311 -4.82 -1.52 6.18
N VAL A 312 -5.05 -2.79 6.51
CA VAL A 312 -4.20 -3.57 7.42
C VAL A 312 -3.82 -4.88 6.74
N HIS A 313 -2.53 -5.03 6.42
CA HIS A 313 -2.02 -6.24 5.78
C HIS A 313 -1.93 -7.41 6.76
N GLN A 314 -2.30 -8.60 6.29
CA GLN A 314 -2.24 -9.82 7.10
C GLN A 314 -2.04 -11.09 6.25
N PHE A 315 -1.05 -11.90 6.63
CA PHE A 315 -0.90 -13.29 6.14
C PHE A 315 -0.55 -14.31 7.22
N LYS A 316 -0.45 -13.87 8.47
CA LYS A 316 -0.46 -14.76 9.64
C LYS A 316 -1.42 -14.26 10.70
N GLU A 317 -2.07 -15.18 11.40
CA GLU A 317 -2.93 -14.85 12.55
C GLU A 317 -2.21 -14.00 13.60
N THR A 318 -0.92 -14.27 13.84
CA THR A 318 -0.13 -13.58 14.88
C THR A 318 0.21 -12.13 14.56
N MET A 319 0.02 -11.68 13.31
CA MET A 319 0.30 -10.30 12.90
C MET A 319 -0.69 -9.30 13.49
N LEU A 320 -1.92 -9.73 13.78
CA LEU A 320 -2.98 -8.88 14.31
C LEU A 320 -3.59 -9.52 15.55
N THR A 321 -3.11 -9.12 16.73
CA THR A 321 -3.57 -9.71 17.99
C THR A 321 -4.91 -9.12 18.43
N ASN A 322 -5.76 -9.97 19.01
CA ASN A 322 -7.12 -9.61 19.45
C ASN A 322 -8.00 -9.08 18.29
N LYS A 323 -7.81 -9.58 17.07
CA LYS A 323 -8.55 -9.17 15.86
C LYS A 323 -10.07 -9.18 16.06
N ASP A 324 -10.59 -10.11 16.86
CA ASP A 324 -11.99 -10.24 17.26
C ASP A 324 -12.55 -9.00 18.00
N ARG A 325 -11.69 -8.08 18.45
CA ARG A 325 -12.06 -6.83 19.12
C ARG A 325 -12.06 -5.62 18.20
N ILE A 326 -11.66 -5.77 16.95
CA ILE A 326 -11.70 -4.69 15.96
C ILE A 326 -13.12 -4.56 15.46
N ALA A 327 -13.61 -3.33 15.35
CA ALA A 327 -14.93 -3.03 14.84
C ALA A 327 -14.86 -1.84 13.87
N PRO A 328 -15.79 -1.77 12.89
CA PRO A 328 -15.96 -0.58 12.07
C PRO A 328 -16.11 0.68 12.92
N VAL A 329 -15.51 1.79 12.47
CA VAL A 329 -15.62 3.11 13.12
C VAL A 329 -16.23 4.08 12.11
N PRO A 330 -17.39 4.69 12.39
CA PRO A 330 -18.00 5.63 11.45
C PRO A 330 -17.05 6.75 11.05
N GLY A 331 -16.88 6.97 9.74
CA GLY A 331 -15.99 8.00 9.18
C GLY A 331 -14.63 7.46 8.68
N VAL A 332 -14.37 6.17 8.85
CA VAL A 332 -13.23 5.46 8.27
C VAL A 332 -13.66 4.06 7.84
N GLN A 333 -13.27 3.66 6.64
CA GLN A 333 -13.55 2.35 6.09
C GLN A 333 -12.31 1.47 6.28
N LEU A 334 -12.45 0.40 7.06
CA LEU A 334 -11.37 -0.55 7.33
C LEU A 334 -11.36 -1.65 6.26
N ILE A 335 -10.18 -1.93 5.74
CA ILE A 335 -9.93 -3.05 4.83
C ILE A 335 -8.87 -3.93 5.47
N VAL A 336 -9.15 -5.22 5.65
CA VAL A 336 -8.11 -6.20 5.99
C VAL A 336 -7.67 -6.89 4.71
N ASP A 337 -6.38 -6.80 4.41
CA ASP A 337 -5.80 -7.30 3.17
C ASP A 337 -5.11 -8.66 3.38
N ALA A 338 -5.45 -9.64 2.54
CA ALA A 338 -4.83 -10.97 2.52
C ALA A 338 -3.46 -10.93 1.80
N ASP A 339 -2.41 -10.62 2.57
CA ASP A 339 -1.07 -10.25 2.10
C ASP A 339 -0.06 -11.41 2.09
N GLY A 340 -0.43 -12.53 1.46
CA GLY A 340 0.43 -13.71 1.36
C GLY A 340 0.54 -14.21 -0.08
N TRP A 341 1.69 -14.74 -0.48
CA TRP A 341 1.92 -15.26 -1.83
C TRP A 341 1.93 -16.78 -1.92
N GLY A 342 1.77 -17.30 -3.13
CA GLY A 342 1.99 -18.70 -3.45
C GLY A 342 1.11 -19.20 -4.59
N THR A 343 0.76 -20.48 -4.51
CA THR A 343 -0.23 -21.07 -5.43
C THR A 343 -1.62 -20.52 -5.14
N PRO A 344 -2.56 -20.56 -6.11
CA PRO A 344 -3.96 -20.15 -5.86
C PRO A 344 -4.62 -20.84 -4.66
N THR A 345 -4.25 -22.09 -4.36
CA THR A 345 -4.72 -22.79 -3.16
C THR A 345 -4.22 -22.14 -1.87
N GLU A 346 -2.96 -21.71 -1.82
CA GLU A 346 -2.38 -21.04 -0.65
C GLU A 346 -2.90 -19.61 -0.50
N LYS A 347 -3.13 -18.93 -1.64
CA LYS A 347 -3.84 -17.64 -1.71
C LYS A 347 -5.24 -17.75 -1.11
N LEU A 348 -6.03 -18.73 -1.55
CA LEU A 348 -7.37 -18.97 -1.03
C LEU A 348 -7.35 -19.33 0.46
N ALA A 349 -6.40 -20.14 0.91
CA ALA A 349 -6.25 -20.46 2.32
C ALA A 349 -5.95 -19.21 3.17
N THR A 350 -5.11 -18.30 2.66
CA THR A 350 -4.82 -17.01 3.29
C THR A 350 -6.08 -16.15 3.34
N TYR A 351 -6.76 -16.00 2.21
CA TYR A 351 -8.00 -15.23 2.09
C TYR A 351 -9.09 -15.74 3.05
N ASP A 352 -9.29 -17.05 3.14
CA ASP A 352 -10.30 -17.68 4.00
C ASP A 352 -10.10 -17.36 5.49
N PHE A 353 -8.86 -17.36 6.00
CA PHE A 353 -8.65 -17.07 7.41
C PHE A 353 -8.66 -15.55 7.68
N VAL A 354 -8.11 -14.75 6.78
CA VAL A 354 -8.03 -13.29 6.93
C VAL A 354 -9.41 -12.66 6.79
N ASN A 355 -10.15 -13.02 5.75
CA ASN A 355 -11.38 -12.31 5.35
C ASN A 355 -12.64 -13.10 5.64
N ARG A 356 -12.69 -14.42 5.40
CA ARG A 356 -13.93 -15.19 5.62
C ARG A 356 -14.17 -15.55 7.10
N THR A 357 -13.14 -16.00 7.79
CA THR A 357 -13.25 -16.49 9.18
C THR A 357 -13.31 -15.34 10.18
N THR A 358 -12.67 -14.21 9.85
CA THR A 358 -12.56 -13.04 10.71
C THR A 358 -12.88 -11.74 9.97
N HIS A 359 -13.98 -11.77 9.21
CA HIS A 359 -14.52 -10.60 8.52
C HIS A 359 -14.81 -9.47 9.52
N ILE A 360 -14.51 -8.22 9.13
CA ILE A 360 -14.75 -7.03 9.95
C ILE A 360 -15.58 -5.99 9.22
N GLU A 361 -15.14 -5.52 8.05
CA GLU A 361 -15.86 -4.49 7.29
C GLU A 361 -15.71 -4.69 5.77
N TYR A 362 -14.49 -4.53 5.24
CA TYR A 362 -14.19 -4.78 3.84
C TYR A 362 -12.93 -5.65 3.69
N ASP A 363 -12.85 -6.34 2.56
CA ASP A 363 -11.86 -7.37 2.32
C ASP A 363 -10.92 -6.98 1.17
N GLY A 364 -9.63 -7.20 1.39
CA GLY A 364 -8.57 -6.98 0.41
C GLY A 364 -7.82 -8.26 0.04
N VAL A 365 -7.20 -8.27 -1.15
CA VAL A 365 -6.22 -9.29 -1.52
C VAL A 365 -5.03 -8.67 -2.27
N LYS A 366 -3.81 -9.07 -1.89
CA LYS A 366 -2.58 -8.66 -2.58
C LYS A 366 -2.02 -9.78 -3.44
N LEU A 367 -1.79 -9.53 -4.72
CA LEU A 367 -1.25 -10.47 -5.69
C LEU A 367 0.18 -10.10 -6.04
N PHE A 368 1.01 -11.11 -6.29
CA PHE A 368 2.45 -10.92 -6.49
C PHE A 368 2.87 -11.45 -7.86
N TYR A 369 3.26 -10.56 -8.77
CA TYR A 369 3.52 -10.92 -10.17
C TYR A 369 4.58 -12.02 -10.33
N ASN A 370 5.59 -12.03 -9.48
CA ASN A 370 6.73 -12.95 -9.58
C ASN A 370 6.65 -14.17 -8.63
N GLN A 371 5.80 -14.10 -7.60
CA GLN A 371 5.74 -15.06 -6.50
C GLN A 371 4.50 -15.95 -6.59
N ASP A 372 3.40 -15.41 -7.14
CA ASP A 372 2.18 -16.19 -7.34
C ASP A 372 2.29 -17.03 -8.60
N VAL A 373 2.19 -18.36 -8.44
CA VAL A 373 2.42 -19.30 -9.55
C VAL A 373 1.34 -20.41 -9.54
N PRO A 374 0.40 -20.39 -10.51
CA PRO A 374 0.11 -19.28 -11.41
C PRO A 374 -0.48 -18.09 -10.66
N LEU A 375 -0.32 -16.89 -11.24
CA LEU A 375 -1.04 -15.68 -10.82
C LEU A 375 -2.55 -15.88 -11.06
N MET A 376 -3.38 -15.52 -10.08
CA MET A 376 -4.83 -15.53 -10.23
C MET A 376 -5.28 -14.47 -11.24
N THR A 377 -6.28 -14.79 -12.06
CA THR A 377 -6.89 -13.84 -13.01
C THR A 377 -7.85 -12.89 -12.29
N ALA A 378 -8.24 -11.78 -12.94
CA ALA A 378 -9.26 -10.89 -12.41
C ALA A 378 -10.58 -11.63 -12.13
N GLU A 379 -10.97 -12.58 -12.99
CA GLU A 379 -12.16 -13.43 -12.78
C GLU A 379 -12.00 -14.35 -11.55
N ASP A 380 -10.83 -14.96 -11.35
CA ASP A 380 -10.58 -15.76 -10.15
C ASP A 380 -10.69 -14.93 -8.87
N VAL A 381 -10.20 -13.68 -8.90
CA VAL A 381 -10.18 -12.76 -7.75
C VAL A 381 -11.57 -12.23 -7.43
N VAL A 382 -12.32 -11.78 -8.44
CA VAL A 382 -13.70 -11.30 -8.28
C VAL A 382 -14.60 -12.40 -7.70
N ASN A 383 -14.35 -13.66 -8.04
CA ASN A 383 -15.13 -14.81 -7.59
C ASN A 383 -14.72 -15.36 -6.21
N LEU A 384 -13.77 -14.71 -5.51
CA LEU A 384 -13.54 -14.99 -4.09
C LEU A 384 -14.80 -14.65 -3.28
N ASP A 385 -14.94 -15.29 -2.12
CA ASP A 385 -16.09 -15.11 -1.22
C ASP A 385 -15.61 -14.77 0.21
N PRO A 386 -15.87 -13.55 0.70
CA PRO A 386 -16.48 -12.41 -0.01
C PRO A 386 -15.65 -11.94 -1.21
N SER A 387 -16.25 -11.17 -2.13
CA SER A 387 -15.50 -10.58 -3.25
C SER A 387 -14.66 -9.40 -2.74
N PRO A 388 -13.33 -9.40 -2.92
CA PRO A 388 -12.49 -8.33 -2.40
C PRO A 388 -12.78 -7.01 -3.12
N LEU A 389 -12.85 -5.95 -2.33
CA LEU A 389 -13.05 -4.59 -2.81
C LEU A 389 -11.76 -3.77 -2.86
N LEU A 390 -10.66 -4.32 -2.34
CA LEU A 390 -9.30 -3.85 -2.59
C LEU A 390 -8.50 -4.98 -3.22
N VAL A 391 -7.87 -4.70 -4.35
CA VAL A 391 -6.93 -5.61 -4.98
C VAL A 391 -5.61 -4.88 -5.17
N ILE A 392 -4.54 -5.44 -4.66
CA ILE A 392 -3.21 -4.85 -4.72
C ILE A 392 -2.34 -5.76 -5.58
N TYR A 393 -1.54 -5.20 -6.49
CA TYR A 393 -0.51 -5.94 -7.22
C TYR A 393 0.88 -5.44 -6.82
N GLN A 394 1.77 -6.40 -6.55
CA GLN A 394 3.15 -6.19 -6.15
C GLN A 394 4.14 -6.85 -7.11
#